data_AF-A0A6L8RQ30-F1
#
_entry.id   AF-A0A6L8RQ30-F1
#
_cell.length_a   1.000
_cell.length_b   1.000
_cell.length_c   1.000
_cell.angle_alpha   90.00
_cell.angle_beta   90.00
_cell.angle_gamma   90.00
#
_symmetry.space_group_name_H-M   'P 1'
#
loop_
_entity.id
_entity.type
_entity.pdbx_description
1 polymer ?
#
loop_
_entity_poly.entity_id
_entity_poly.type
_entity_poly.pdbx_seq_one_letter_code
_entity_poly.pdbx_strand_id
1 'polypeptide(L)'
;MQVLVERKVGRNGLMVMIALCGAIYADGRLGRMSSELMSDITGLTANQNARGMKELRDKKIITPIIRRTKEDYRHPDRSNFGHVAQYCFTKEVWARIETANNETNFYRR
;
A
#
# COMPACT_ATOMS: atom_id res chain seq x y z
N MET A 1 3.45 12.38 3.01
CA MET A 1 4.19 11.11 2.83
C MET A 1 5.56 11.38 2.19
N GLN A 2 6.54 11.80 3.00
CA GLN A 2 7.88 12.24 2.55
C GLN A 2 8.64 11.18 1.73
N VAL A 3 8.46 9.91 2.09
CA VAL A 3 9.08 8.75 1.44
C VAL A 3 8.82 8.68 -0.08
N LEU A 4 7.62 9.08 -0.54
CA LEU A 4 7.30 9.02 -1.97
C LEU A 4 8.14 9.99 -2.79
N VAL A 5 8.41 11.18 -2.23
CA VAL A 5 9.22 12.22 -2.87
C VAL A 5 10.69 11.79 -2.90
N GLU A 6 11.21 11.33 -1.76
CA GLU A 6 12.61 10.89 -1.65
C GLU A 6 12.93 9.72 -2.59
N ARG A 7 12.00 8.77 -2.72
CA ARG A 7 12.14 7.63 -3.64
C ARG A 7 11.73 7.96 -5.07
N LYS A 8 11.46 9.24 -5.36
CA LYS A 8 11.10 9.78 -6.68
C LYS A 8 9.98 9.00 -7.35
N VAL A 9 8.92 8.68 -6.60
CA VAL A 9 7.77 7.90 -7.10
C VAL A 9 7.09 8.65 -8.25
N GLY A 10 6.93 7.98 -9.39
CA GLY A 10 6.31 8.52 -10.58
C GLY A 10 4.79 8.59 -10.46
N ARG A 11 4.15 9.16 -11.50
CA ARG A 11 2.71 9.41 -11.52
C ARG A 11 1.87 8.15 -11.25
N ASN A 12 2.20 7.03 -11.88
CA ASN A 12 1.44 5.80 -11.71
C ASN A 12 1.56 5.26 -10.27
N GLY A 13 2.78 5.18 -9.73
CA GLY A 13 3.01 4.77 -8.34
C GLY A 13 2.33 5.69 -7.33
N LEU A 14 2.32 7.00 -7.59
CA LEU A 14 1.64 7.98 -6.73
C LEU A 14 0.13 7.74 -6.69
N MET A 15 -0.52 7.60 -7.85
CA MET A 15 -1.97 7.36 -7.90
C MET A 15 -2.35 6.04 -7.24
N VAL A 16 -1.57 4.98 -7.49
CA VAL A 16 -1.76 3.68 -6.83
C VAL A 16 -1.61 3.81 -5.32
N MET A 17 -0.63 4.57 -4.83
CA MET A 17 -0.47 4.79 -3.39
C MET A 17 -1.67 5.51 -2.79
N ILE A 18 -2.19 6.54 -3.48
CA ILE A 18 -3.40 7.26 -3.04
C ILE A 18 -4.59 6.29 -2.93
N ALA A 19 -4.81 5.46 -3.94
CA ALA A 19 -5.89 4.47 -3.94
C ALA A 19 -5.74 3.46 -2.79
N LEU A 20 -4.55 2.90 -2.59
CA LEU A 20 -4.28 1.93 -1.51
C LEU A 20 -4.41 2.54 -0.11
N CYS A 21 -4.07 3.82 0.05
CA CYS A 21 -4.24 4.55 1.31
C CYS A 21 -5.71 4.79 1.69
N GLY A 22 -6.66 4.59 0.77
CA GLY A 22 -8.09 4.73 1.06
C GLY A 22 -8.59 3.77 2.15
N ALA A 23 -7.86 2.69 2.42
CA ALA A 23 -8.11 1.81 3.56
C ALA A 23 -6.77 1.28 4.10
N ILE A 24 -6.33 1.78 5.27
CA ILE A 24 -5.14 1.30 5.96
C ILE A 24 -5.57 0.75 7.32
N TYR A 25 -5.19 -0.48 7.62
CA TYR A 25 -5.42 -1.09 8.93
C TYR A 25 -4.35 -0.65 9.95
N ALA A 26 -4.68 -0.74 11.24
CA ALA A 26 -3.79 -0.30 12.33
C ALA A 26 -2.40 -0.97 12.34
N ASP A 27 -2.26 -2.14 11.70
CA ASP A 27 -1.01 -2.88 11.58
C ASP A 27 -0.24 -2.59 10.28
N GLY A 28 -0.61 -1.54 9.55
CA GLY A 28 0.06 -1.10 8.33
C GLY A 28 -0.27 -1.93 7.09
N ARG A 29 -1.23 -2.86 7.19
CA ARG A 29 -1.79 -3.54 6.01
C ARG A 29 -2.63 -2.58 5.21
N LEU A 30 -2.50 -2.69 3.90
CA LEU A 30 -3.34 -1.98 2.94
C LEU A 30 -4.63 -2.78 2.70
N GLY A 31 -5.71 -2.06 2.46
CA GLY A 31 -7.00 -2.60 2.08
C GLY A 31 -6.90 -3.47 0.83
N ARG A 32 -7.74 -4.50 0.77
CA ARG A 32 -7.90 -5.28 -0.46
C ARG A 32 -8.80 -4.50 -1.40
N MET A 33 -8.39 -4.38 -2.65
CA MET A 33 -9.12 -3.62 -3.68
C MET A 33 -9.09 -4.42 -4.98
N SER A 34 -10.21 -4.49 -5.71
CA SER A 34 -10.23 -5.12 -7.03
C SER A 34 -9.46 -4.29 -8.07
N SER A 35 -9.09 -4.92 -9.19
CA SER A 35 -8.44 -4.18 -10.28
C SER A 35 -9.39 -3.17 -10.94
N GLU A 36 -10.70 -3.45 -10.99
CA GLU A 36 -11.69 -2.49 -11.52
C GLU A 36 -11.78 -1.28 -10.59
N LEU A 37 -12.03 -1.50 -9.29
CA LEU A 37 -12.15 -0.42 -8.32
C LEU A 37 -10.88 0.44 -8.25
N MET A 38 -9.71 -0.18 -8.38
CA MET A 38 -8.45 0.56 -8.44
C MET A 38 -8.35 1.43 -9.69
N SER A 39 -8.83 0.95 -10.84
CA SER A 39 -8.85 1.72 -12.08
C SER A 39 -9.84 2.88 -12.00
N ASP A 40 -11.00 2.67 -11.35
CA ASP A 40 -11.99 3.71 -11.12
C ASP A 40 -11.44 4.83 -10.21
N ILE A 41 -10.74 4.47 -9.14
CA ILE A 41 -10.17 5.44 -8.20
C ILE A 41 -8.97 6.17 -8.82
N THR A 42 -8.07 5.47 -9.51
CA THR A 42 -6.84 6.09 -10.04
C THR A 42 -7.06 6.80 -11.38
N GLY A 43 -8.13 6.47 -12.11
CA GLY A 43 -8.33 6.87 -13.50
C GLY A 43 -7.30 6.26 -14.47
N LEU A 44 -6.57 5.24 -14.04
CA LEU A 44 -5.52 4.57 -14.83
C LEU A 44 -6.04 3.23 -15.37
N THR A 45 -5.48 2.82 -16.51
CA THR A 45 -5.68 1.46 -17.03
C THR A 45 -5.09 0.41 -16.08
N ALA A 46 -5.60 -0.82 -16.13
CA ALA A 46 -5.05 -1.94 -15.37
C ALA A 46 -3.52 -2.11 -15.57
N ASN A 47 -3.02 -1.91 -16.79
CA ASN A 47 -1.58 -1.97 -17.10
C ASN A 47 -0.77 -0.84 -16.46
N GLN A 48 -1.32 0.38 -16.37
CA GLN A 48 -0.69 1.49 -15.66
C GLN A 48 -0.70 1.27 -14.15
N ASN A 49 -1.81 0.77 -13.60
CA ASN A 49 -1.90 0.36 -12.19
C ASN A 49 -0.87 -0.74 -11.87
N ALA A 50 -0.74 -1.76 -12.72
CA ALA A 50 0.26 -2.82 -12.55
C ALA A 50 1.70 -2.28 -12.55
N ARG A 51 2.01 -1.30 -13.41
CA ARG A 51 3.30 -0.61 -13.41
C ARG A 51 3.52 0.22 -12.15
N GLY A 52 2.50 0.92 -11.65
CA GLY A 52 2.57 1.64 -10.39
C GLY A 52 2.80 0.70 -9.19
N MET A 53 2.07 -0.43 -9.15
CA MET A 53 2.28 -1.48 -8.14
C MET A 53 3.70 -2.04 -8.19
N LYS A 54 4.23 -2.31 -9.40
CA LYS A 54 5.62 -2.76 -9.57
C LYS A 54 6.61 -1.71 -9.07
N GLU A 55 6.44 -0.46 -9.45
CA GLU A 55 7.30 0.64 -9.01
C GLU A 55 7.34 0.76 -7.48
N LEU A 56 6.19 0.72 -6.81
CA LEU A 56 6.13 0.81 -5.35
C LEU A 56 6.84 -0.37 -4.66
N ARG A 57 6.79 -1.57 -5.24
CA ARG A 57 7.55 -2.74 -4.75
C ARG A 57 9.04 -2.61 -4.98
N ASP A 58 9.45 -2.24 -6.20
CA ASP A 58 10.86 -2.11 -6.58
C ASP A 58 11.54 -1.02 -5.73
N LYS A 59 10.81 0.05 -5.41
CA LYS A 59 11.22 1.11 -4.50
C LYS A 59 11.07 0.75 -3.02
N LYS A 60 10.73 -0.49 -2.68
CA LYS A 60 10.59 -1.00 -1.30
C LYS A 60 9.60 -0.23 -0.43
N ILE A 61 8.57 0.37 -1.02
CA ILE A 61 7.55 1.13 -0.29
C ILE A 61 6.52 0.17 0.29
N ILE A 62 6.05 -0.76 -0.56
CA ILE A 62 5.10 -1.80 -0.17
C ILE A 62 5.74 -3.18 -0.34
N THR A 63 5.28 -4.14 0.46
CA THR A 63 5.65 -5.55 0.35
C THR A 63 4.40 -6.42 0.40
N PRO A 64 4.33 -7.54 -0.33
CA PRO A 64 3.25 -8.49 -0.17
C PRO A 64 3.26 -9.04 1.26
N ILE A 65 2.06 -9.27 1.81
CA ILE A 65 1.92 -9.91 3.12
C ILE A 65 2.42 -11.34 3.02
N ILE A 66 3.18 -11.81 4.01
CA ILE A 66 3.57 -13.22 4.10
C ILE A 66 2.42 -13.97 4.77
N ARG A 67 1.78 -14.89 4.04
CA ARG A 67 0.79 -15.81 4.58
C ARG A 67 1.48 -17.10 5.02
N ARG A 68 0.99 -17.68 6.12
CA ARG A 68 1.33 -19.05 6.52
C ARG A 68 0.27 -20.00 5.97
N THR A 69 0.70 -21.07 5.35
CA THR A 69 -0.20 -22.16 4.97
C THR A 69 -0.57 -22.99 6.22
N LYS A 70 -1.53 -23.90 6.08
CA LYS A 70 -1.89 -24.86 7.14
C LYS A 70 -0.71 -25.77 7.55
N GLU A 71 0.30 -25.87 6.69
CA GLU A 71 1.52 -26.68 6.86
C GLU A 71 2.72 -25.83 7.35
N ASP A 72 2.45 -24.61 7.86
CA ASP A 72 3.44 -23.65 8.38
C ASP A 72 4.47 -23.11 7.35
N TYR A 73 4.27 -23.37 6.06
CA TYR A 73 5.08 -22.75 5.01
C TYR A 73 4.76 -21.27 4.87
N ARG A 74 5.81 -20.44 4.77
CA ARG A 74 5.70 -19.00 4.57
C ARG A 74 5.77 -18.66 3.08
N HIS A 75 4.69 -18.12 2.55
CA HIS A 75 4.64 -17.65 1.17
C HIS A 75 4.18 -16.20 1.11
N PRO A 76 4.81 -15.35 0.27
CA PRO A 76 4.22 -14.06 -0.10
C PRO A 76 2.82 -14.30 -0.65
N ASP A 77 1.86 -13.48 -0.26
CA ASP A 77 0.53 -13.50 -0.82
C ASP A 77 0.61 -13.32 -2.33
N ARG A 78 0.14 -14.33 -3.06
CA ARG A 78 0.07 -14.32 -4.52
C ARG A 78 -1.39 -14.16 -4.89
N SER A 79 -1.66 -13.22 -5.79
CA SER A 79 -2.97 -13.10 -6.40
C SER A 79 -3.17 -14.33 -7.29
N ASN A 80 -4.00 -15.27 -6.83
CA ASN A 80 -4.49 -16.38 -7.65
C ASN A 80 -5.96 -16.09 -8.00
N PHE A 81 -6.43 -16.63 -9.13
CA PHE A 81 -7.77 -16.43 -9.70
C PHE A 81 -8.86 -16.25 -8.62
N GLY A 82 -9.33 -15.00 -8.43
CA GLY A 82 -10.40 -14.65 -7.49
C GLY A 82 -10.01 -13.74 -6.31
N HIS A 83 -8.72 -13.58 -5.99
CA HIS A 83 -8.29 -12.68 -4.90
C HIS A 83 -7.12 -11.77 -5.30
N VAL A 84 -7.23 -10.48 -4.99
CA VAL A 84 -6.13 -9.52 -5.14
C VAL A 84 -5.13 -9.70 -4.00
N ALA A 85 -3.84 -9.76 -4.33
CA ALA A 85 -2.75 -9.89 -3.36
C ALA A 85 -2.79 -8.73 -2.36
N GLN A 86 -2.66 -9.05 -1.08
CA GLN A 86 -2.64 -8.07 -0.01
C GLN A 86 -1.22 -7.57 0.24
N TYR A 87 -1.09 -6.26 0.42
CA TYR A 87 0.17 -5.57 0.65
C TYR A 87 0.17 -4.87 2.01
N CYS A 88 1.35 -4.60 2.54
CA CYS A 88 1.56 -3.69 3.65
C CYS A 88 2.72 -2.75 3.33
N PHE A 89 2.83 -1.66 4.08
CA PHE A 89 4.05 -0.86 4.08
C PHE A 89 5.23 -1.71 4.54
N THR A 90 6.41 -1.46 3.97
CA THR A 90 7.64 -2.02 4.54
C THR A 90 7.90 -1.40 5.92
N LYS A 91 8.60 -2.13 6.80
CA LYS A 91 8.91 -1.66 8.16
C LYS A 91 9.57 -0.28 8.18
N GLU A 92 10.49 -0.05 7.25
CA GLU A 92 11.20 1.23 7.08
C GLU A 92 10.25 2.37 6.74
N VAL A 93 9.30 2.14 5.83
CA VAL A 93 8.32 3.16 5.46
C VAL A 93 7.30 3.37 6.58
N TRP A 94 6.82 2.29 7.20
CA TRP A 94 5.86 2.36 8.31
C TRP A 94 6.38 3.20 9.49
N ALA A 95 7.65 3.02 9.86
CA ALA A 95 8.30 3.79 10.93
C ALA A 95 8.40 5.30 10.64
N ARG A 96 8.24 5.70 9.38
CA ARG A 96 8.31 7.11 8.93
C ARG A 96 6.95 7.73 8.66
N ILE A 97 5.87 6.96 8.79
CA ILE A 97 4.53 7.51 8.70
C ILE A 97 4.22 8.14 10.05
N GLU A 98 4.07 9.46 10.07
CA GLU A 98 3.57 10.16 11.24
C GLU A 98 2.15 9.68 11.52
N THR A 99 1.96 9.01 12.64
CA THR A 99 0.63 8.76 13.18
C THR A 99 0.17 10.05 13.83
N ALA A 100 -1.01 10.54 13.48
CA ALA A 100 -1.68 11.57 14.27
C ALA A 100 -1.94 10.96 15.65
N ASN A 101 -1.02 11.18 16.59
CA ASN A 101 -1.30 10.90 17.99
C ASN A 101 -2.52 11.74 18.37
N ASN A 102 -3.48 11.15 19.09
CA ASN A 102 -4.63 11.82 19.70
C ASN A 102 -4.19 12.79 20.83
N GLU A 103 -3.14 13.56 20.62
CA GLU A 103 -2.85 14.76 21.39
C GLU A 103 -3.31 15.95 20.57
N THR A 104 -4.62 16.01 20.34
CA THR A 104 -5.24 17.29 20.08
C THR A 104 -5.09 18.08 21.38
N ASN A 105 -4.07 18.94 21.43
CA ASN A 105 -4.00 20.07 22.34
C ASN A 105 -5.16 21.04 22.03
N PHE A 106 -6.39 20.60 22.27
CA PHE A 106 -7.54 21.48 22.47
C PHE A 106 -7.34 22.10 23.85
N TYR A 107 -6.60 23.20 23.92
CA TYR A 107 -6.64 24.29 24.92
C TYR A 107 -5.30 25.04 24.85
N ARG A 108 -5.12 25.87 23.82
CA ARG A 108 -4.23 27.04 23.87
C ARG A 108 -4.50 27.98 22.69
N ARG A 109 -5.60 28.72 22.79
CA ARG A 109 -5.64 30.19 22.86
C ARG A 109 -7.08 30.66 22.78
#